data_AF-A0A1D8B2N1-F1
#
_entry.id   AF-A0A1D8B2N1-F1
#
_cell.length_a   1.000
_cell.length_b   1.000
_cell.length_c   1.000
_cell.angle_alpha   90.00
_cell.angle_beta   90.00
_cell.angle_gamma   90.00
#
_symmetry.space_group_name_H-M   'P 1'
#
loop_
_entity.id
_entity.type
_entity.pdbx_description
1 polymer ?
#
loop_
_entity_poly.entity_id
_entity_poly.type
_entity_poly.pdbx_seq_one_letter_code
_entity_poly.pdbx_strand_id
1 'polypeptide(L)'
;MGRGRQKAKQMKVARKLKYFSPDTDLDALQRELAPEDMYEEQGGDGADTDVDEPDEEYDLYAKYADFATVADEPDDIDPAQLDESFWTGKPSDK
;
A
#
# COMPACT_ATOMS: atom_id res chain seq x y z
N MET A 1 29.00 -33.17 -3.00
CA MET A 1 27.71 -33.78 -2.61
C MET A 1 26.82 -32.93 -1.66
N GLY A 2 27.11 -31.65 -1.36
CA GLY A 2 26.34 -30.87 -0.37
C GLY A 2 25.18 -29.99 -0.89
N ARG A 3 25.14 -29.70 -2.19
CA ARG A 3 24.21 -28.70 -2.77
C ARG A 3 22.73 -29.12 -2.75
N GLY A 4 22.43 -30.42 -2.87
CA GLY A 4 21.05 -30.92 -2.88
C GLY A 4 20.30 -30.68 -1.56
N ARG A 5 21.00 -30.77 -0.42
CA ARG A 5 20.43 -30.50 0.90
C ARG A 5 20.15 -29.00 1.10
N GLN A 6 21.06 -28.15 0.63
CA GLN A 6 20.86 -26.69 0.66
C GLN A 6 19.68 -26.28 -0.21
N LYS A 7 19.58 -26.81 -1.44
CA LYS A 7 18.44 -26.55 -2.34
C LYS A 7 17.11 -27.01 -1.72
N ALA A 8 17.08 -28.19 -1.10
CA ALA A 8 15.89 -28.67 -0.41
C ALA A 8 15.50 -27.79 0.79
N LYS A 9 16.46 -27.32 1.58
CA LYS A 9 16.22 -26.37 2.68
C LYS A 9 15.66 -25.04 2.16
N GLN A 10 16.27 -24.48 1.11
CA GLN A 10 15.81 -23.22 0.50
C GLN A 10 14.40 -23.36 -0.09
N MET A 11 14.08 -24.45 -0.79
CA MET A 11 12.72 -24.68 -1.31
C MET A 11 11.69 -24.78 -0.18
N LYS A 12 12.02 -25.41 0.95
CA LYS A 12 11.13 -25.43 2.13
C LYS A 12 10.92 -24.03 2.69
N VAL A 13 11.98 -23.24 2.83
CA VAL A 13 11.89 -21.85 3.31
C VAL A 13 11.07 -20.99 2.35
N ALA A 14 11.35 -21.06 1.05
CA ALA A 14 10.62 -20.34 0.02
C ALA A 14 9.13 -20.70 0.00
N ARG A 15 8.79 -22.00 0.15
CA ARG A 15 7.39 -22.42 0.27
C ARG A 15 6.73 -21.86 1.52
N LYS A 16 7.42 -21.90 2.67
CA LYS A 16 6.90 -21.26 3.89
C LYS A 16 6.64 -19.79 3.62
N LEU A 17 7.59 -19.03 3.09
CA LEU A 17 7.42 -17.60 2.79
C LEU A 17 6.29 -17.34 1.79
N LYS A 18 6.17 -18.15 0.73
CA LYS A 18 5.15 -17.97 -0.31
C LYS A 18 3.72 -18.20 0.21
N TYR A 19 3.56 -19.14 1.14
CA TYR A 19 2.24 -19.54 1.66
C TYR A 19 2.09 -19.23 3.16
N PHE A 20 2.93 -18.33 3.69
CA PHE A 20 2.81 -17.85 5.05
C PHE A 20 1.74 -16.77 5.06
N SER A 21 0.63 -17.06 5.71
CA SER A 21 -0.32 -16.05 6.15
C SER A 21 0.02 -15.77 7.61
N PRO A 22 0.44 -14.55 7.98
CA PRO A 22 0.56 -14.18 9.38
C PRO A 22 -0.82 -14.24 10.04
N ASP A 23 -0.86 -14.76 11.27
CA ASP A 23 -2.03 -14.60 12.13
C ASP A 23 -2.04 -13.14 12.58
N THR A 24 -3.11 -12.42 12.25
CA THR A 24 -3.29 -11.01 12.62
C THR A 24 -4.22 -10.94 13.81
N ASP A 25 -3.81 -10.20 14.84
CA ASP A 25 -4.68 -9.90 15.98
C ASP A 25 -5.66 -8.80 15.57
N LEU A 26 -6.87 -9.22 15.22
CA LEU A 26 -7.91 -8.31 14.75
C LEU A 26 -8.44 -7.42 15.88
N ASP A 27 -8.42 -7.88 17.13
CA ASP A 27 -8.90 -7.11 18.28
C ASP A 27 -7.95 -5.96 18.59
N ALA A 28 -6.64 -6.22 18.53
CA ALA A 28 -5.62 -5.17 18.65
C ALA A 28 -5.74 -4.12 17.53
N LEU A 29 -5.91 -4.57 16.28
CA LEU A 29 -6.06 -3.69 15.12
C LEU A 29 -7.32 -2.82 15.22
N GLN A 30 -8.44 -3.39 15.67
CA GLN A 30 -9.67 -2.63 15.89
C GLN A 30 -9.50 -1.53 16.93
N ARG A 31 -8.75 -1.80 18.00
CA ARG A 31 -8.47 -0.80 19.04
C ARG A 31 -7.60 0.36 18.52
N GLU A 32 -6.66 0.08 17.62
CA GLU A 32 -5.81 1.11 17.00
C GLU A 32 -6.55 1.92 15.93
N LEU A 33 -7.51 1.31 15.22
CA LEU A 33 -8.32 1.97 14.20
C LEU A 33 -9.57 2.67 14.77
N ALA A 34 -10.00 2.31 15.96
CA ALA A 34 -11.09 2.99 16.62
C ALA A 34 -10.67 4.45 16.89
N PRO A 35 -11.47 5.45 16.50
CA PRO A 35 -11.15 6.84 16.80
C PRO A 35 -11.01 7.00 18.31
N GLU A 36 -9.87 7.54 18.76
CA GLU A 36 -9.57 7.77 20.19
C GLU A 36 -10.63 8.66 20.86
N ASP A 37 -11.38 9.43 20.07
CA ASP A 37 -12.35 10.43 20.52
C ASP A 37 -13.67 9.88 21.07
N MET A 38 -13.95 8.57 20.94
CA MET A 38 -15.22 7.98 21.41
C MET A 38 -15.22 7.52 22.87
N TYR A 39 -14.07 7.51 23.57
CA TYR A 39 -13.94 6.93 24.91
C TYR A 39 -13.67 7.93 26.04
N GLU A 40 -13.46 9.21 25.73
CA GLU A 40 -13.28 10.27 26.74
C GLU A 40 -14.56 11.06 27.07
N GLU A 41 -15.66 10.86 26.35
CA GLU A 41 -16.92 11.55 26.66
C GLU A 41 -17.77 10.75 27.67
N GLN A 42 -17.38 10.89 28.93
CA GLN A 42 -18.28 10.73 30.06
C GLN A 42 -19.54 11.59 29.88
N GLY A 43 -20.72 10.99 30.04
CA GLY A 43 -21.75 11.52 30.96
C GLY A 43 -22.10 13.01 30.89
N GLY A 44 -22.22 13.60 29.71
CA GLY A 44 -22.61 14.99 29.51
C GLY A 44 -23.82 15.10 28.60
N ASP A 45 -24.88 15.70 29.13
CA ASP A 45 -26.10 16.06 28.42
C ASP A 45 -25.81 17.24 27.46
N GLY A 46 -26.04 17.04 26.15
CA GLY A 46 -26.37 18.13 25.22
C GLY A 46 -25.26 18.75 24.34
N ALA A 47 -25.72 19.17 23.16
CA ALA A 47 -25.08 19.93 22.07
C ALA A 47 -24.25 19.08 21.10
N ASP A 48 -24.76 18.74 19.92
CA ASP A 48 -24.84 19.66 18.76
C ASP A 48 -23.47 20.25 18.44
N THR A 49 -22.63 19.45 17.78
CA THR A 49 -21.51 19.94 16.99
C THR A 49 -21.71 19.43 15.58
N ASP A 50 -22.27 20.31 14.75
CA ASP A 50 -22.16 20.30 13.31
C ASP A 50 -20.71 19.99 12.91
N VAL A 51 -20.43 18.77 12.45
CA VAL A 51 -19.19 18.47 11.74
C VAL A 51 -19.40 18.91 10.29
N ASP A 52 -19.36 20.23 10.09
CA ASP A 52 -19.23 20.88 8.79
C ASP A 52 -17.80 21.42 8.68
N GLU A 53 -16.82 20.51 8.56
CA GLU A 53 -15.49 20.84 8.02
C GLU A 53 -15.27 20.05 6.71
N PRO A 54 -15.88 20.49 5.60
CA PRO A 54 -15.58 19.97 4.26
C PRO A 54 -14.22 20.47 3.73
N ASP A 55 -13.50 21.31 4.45
CA ASP A 55 -12.24 21.91 4.03
C ASP A 55 -11.04 20.94 4.13
N GLU A 56 -10.97 20.07 5.13
CA GLU A 56 -9.84 19.13 5.27
C GLU A 56 -9.85 17.98 4.22
N GLU A 57 -11.03 17.43 3.89
CA GLU A 57 -11.15 16.37 2.87
C GLU A 57 -10.86 16.90 1.46
N TYR A 58 -11.28 18.14 1.18
CA TYR A 58 -10.97 18.83 -0.07
C TYR A 58 -9.49 19.20 -0.17
N ASP A 59 -8.82 19.57 0.94
CA ASP A 59 -7.37 19.85 0.96
C ASP A 59 -6.55 18.57 0.70
N LEU A 60 -6.98 17.43 1.25
CA LEU A 60 -6.35 16.14 0.98
C LEU A 60 -6.48 15.74 -0.50
N TYR A 61 -7.68 15.88 -1.08
CA TYR A 61 -7.90 15.60 -2.50
C TYR A 61 -7.08 16.53 -3.40
N ALA A 62 -7.02 17.82 -3.09
CA ALA A 62 -6.23 18.80 -3.82
C ALA A 62 -4.73 18.45 -3.84
N LYS A 63 -4.18 18.01 -2.71
CA LYS A 63 -2.78 17.57 -2.59
C LYS A 63 -2.43 16.37 -3.49
N TYR A 64 -3.36 15.45 -3.72
CA TYR A 64 -3.14 14.31 -4.61
C TYR A 64 -3.46 14.62 -6.07
N ALA A 65 -4.33 15.61 -6.34
CA ALA A 65 -4.64 16.04 -7.70
C ALA A 65 -3.39 16.58 -8.43
N ASP A 66 -2.49 17.28 -7.73
CA ASP A 66 -1.21 17.74 -8.28
C ASP A 66 -0.37 16.58 -8.85
N PHE A 67 -0.32 15.43 -8.16
CA PHE A 67 0.40 14.24 -8.66
C PHE A 67 -0.26 13.58 -9.87
N ALA A 68 -1.59 13.68 -10.01
CA ALA A 68 -2.31 13.14 -11.16
C ALA A 68 -2.04 13.98 -12.42
N THR A 69 -1.91 15.30 -12.29
CA THR A 69 -1.61 16.18 -13.43
C THR A 69 -0.19 16.03 -13.97
N VAL A 70 0.77 15.62 -13.13
CA VAL A 70 2.14 15.30 -13.54
C VAL A 70 2.21 14.04 -14.43
N ALA A 71 1.23 13.13 -14.33
CA ALA A 71 1.18 11.92 -15.16
C ALA A 71 0.76 12.17 -16.62
N ASP A 72 0.19 13.34 -16.92
CA ASP A 72 -0.23 13.76 -18.27
C ASP A 72 0.81 14.66 -18.97
N GLU A 73 1.89 15.05 -18.28
CA GLU A 73 3.07 15.54 -18.99
C GLU A 73 3.68 14.35 -19.73
N PRO A 74 3.92 14.43 -21.05
CA PRO A 74 4.70 13.42 -21.72
C PRO A 74 6.08 13.49 -21.09
N ASP A 75 6.39 12.55 -20.20
CA ASP A 75 7.77 12.31 -19.82
C ASP A 75 8.54 12.21 -21.14
N ASP A 76 9.60 13.01 -21.31
CA ASP A 76 10.55 12.90 -22.44
C ASP A 76 11.34 11.58 -22.34
N ILE A 77 10.64 10.47 -22.05
CA ILE A 77 11.14 9.12 -22.11
C ILE A 77 11.27 8.79 -23.58
N ASP A 78 12.50 8.88 -24.07
CA ASP A 78 12.87 8.32 -25.36
C ASP A 78 12.43 6.84 -25.39
N PRO A 79 11.48 6.45 -26.26
CA PRO A 79 11.02 5.07 -26.34
C PRO A 79 12.16 4.09 -26.69
N ALA A 80 13.29 4.56 -27.21
CA ALA A 80 14.48 3.74 -27.40
C ALA A 80 15.20 3.33 -26.09
N GLN A 81 14.93 4.02 -24.97
CA GLN A 81 15.45 3.69 -23.63
C GLN A 81 14.53 2.72 -22.88
N LEU A 82 13.27 2.57 -23.30
CA LEU A 82 12.33 1.62 -22.72
C LEU A 82 12.64 0.22 -23.26
N ASP A 83 13.39 -0.54 -22.46
CA ASP A 83 13.57 -1.96 -22.69
C ASP A 83 12.26 -2.71 -22.38
N GLU A 84 11.34 -2.69 -23.34
CA GLU A 84 10.08 -3.44 -23.27
C GLU A 84 10.32 -4.95 -23.16
N SER A 85 11.50 -5.45 -23.52
CA SER A 85 11.86 -6.87 -23.44
C SER A 85 11.96 -7.36 -21.99
N PHE A 86 12.31 -6.46 -21.05
CA PHE A 86 12.37 -6.76 -19.62
C PHE A 86 10.99 -7.14 -19.05
N TRP A 87 9.93 -6.50 -19.52
CA TRP A 87 8.56 -6.71 -19.03
C TRP A 87 7.75 -7.67 -19.89
N THR A 88 7.93 -7.64 -21.21
CA THR A 88 7.15 -8.45 -22.15
C THR A 88 7.71 -9.87 -22.31
N GLY A 89 8.91 -10.14 -21.80
CA GLY A 89 9.59 -11.42 -21.92
C GLY A 89 9.88 -11.84 -23.38
N LYS A 90 9.69 -10.92 -24.33
CA LYS A 90 10.07 -11.13 -25.73
C LYS A 90 11.59 -11.00 -25.83
N PRO A 91 12.29 -11.88 -26.57
CA PRO A 91 13.73 -11.70 -26.76
C PRO A 91 13.98 -10.39 -27.49
N SER A 92 14.93 -9.58 -27.00
CA SER A 92 15.40 -8.40 -27.72
C SER A 92 16.03 -8.87 -29.04
N ASP A 93 15.37 -8.64 -30.16
CA ASP A 93 15.99 -8.86 -31.47
C ASP A 93 17.07 -7.79 -31.65
N LYS A 94 18.31 -8.26 -31.79
CA LYS A 94 19.51 -7.45 -31.99
C LYS A 94 19.99 -7.61 -33.42
#